data_AF-A0A150TMQ1-F1
#
_entry.id   AF-A0A150TMQ1-F1
#
_cell.length_a   1.000
_cell.length_b   1.000
_cell.length_c   1.000
_cell.angle_alpha   90.00
_cell.angle_beta   90.00
_cell.angle_gamma   90.00
#
_symmetry.space_group_name_H-M   'P 1'
#
loop_
_entity.id
_entity.type
_entity.pdbx_description
1 polymer ?
#
loop_
_entity_poly.entity_id
_entity_poly.type
_entity_poly.pdbx_seq_one_letter_code
_entity_poly.pdbx_strand_id
1 'polypeptide(L)'
;MCEFDPVLVEVVERALAPYRGKLSPELIEHMREEALVQMSTHPYPAALLGSIQQRPPPDESHEIARGGAPGSKEEAERGDRRESGRRRGRKG
;
A
#
# COMPACT_ATOMS: atom_id res chain seq x y z
N MET A 1 31.57 -6.06 2.74
CA MET A 1 30.31 -5.31 2.63
C MET A 1 29.27 -6.10 3.39
N CYS A 2 28.55 -5.49 4.33
CA CYS A 2 27.39 -6.17 4.91
C CYS A 2 26.34 -6.31 3.81
N GLU A 3 25.86 -7.53 3.59
CA GLU A 3 24.79 -7.80 2.64
C GLU A 3 23.48 -7.25 3.19
N PHE A 4 22.76 -6.44 2.41
CA PHE A 4 21.47 -5.87 2.83
C PHE A 4 20.36 -6.93 2.80
N ASP A 5 19.34 -6.75 3.64
CA ASP A 5 18.15 -7.60 3.62
C ASP A 5 17.49 -7.58 2.23
N PRO A 6 17.21 -8.74 1.60
CA PRO A 6 16.66 -8.79 0.24
C PRO A 6 15.27 -8.15 0.12
N VAL A 7 14.45 -8.19 1.17
CA VAL A 7 13.14 -7.52 1.21
C VAL A 7 13.34 -6.00 1.18
N LEU A 8 14.32 -5.51 1.94
CA LEU A 8 14.65 -4.09 1.93
C LEU A 8 15.14 -3.65 0.55
N VAL A 9 15.98 -4.45 -0.10
CA VAL A 9 16.43 -4.18 -1.47
C VAL A 9 15.23 -4.09 -2.41
N GLU A 10 14.33 -5.07 -2.41
CA GLU A 10 13.15 -5.06 -3.29
C GLU A 10 12.26 -3.82 -3.07
N VAL A 11 12.03 -3.43 -1.81
CA VAL A 11 11.24 -2.25 -1.47
C VAL A 11 11.89 -0.96 -1.99
N VAL A 12 13.20 -0.81 -1.81
CA VAL A 12 13.96 0.35 -2.32
C VAL A 12 13.92 0.39 -3.84
N GLU A 13 14.14 -0.74 -4.52
CA GLU A 13 14.04 -0.85 -5.98
C GLU A 13 12.68 -0.43 -6.50
N ARG A 14 11.60 -0.89 -5.86
CA ARG A 14 10.22 -0.53 -6.20
C ARG A 14 9.94 0.95 -5.96
N ALA A 15 10.48 1.52 -4.89
CA ALA A 15 10.35 2.95 -4.58
C ALA A 15 11.08 3.83 -5.59
N LEU A 16 12.22 3.37 -6.13
CA LEU A 16 13.02 4.12 -7.11
C LEU A 16 12.53 3.96 -8.55
N ALA A 17 11.78 2.89 -8.87
CA ALA A 17 11.28 2.62 -10.21
C ALA A 17 10.59 3.83 -10.92
N PRO A 18 9.75 4.65 -10.26
CA PRO A 18 9.08 5.80 -10.91
C PRO A 18 10.01 6.93 -11.35
N TYR A 19 11.25 6.94 -10.86
CA TYR A 19 12.27 7.95 -11.17
C TYR A 19 13.23 7.49 -12.28
N ARG A 20 13.20 6.21 -12.65
CA ARG A 20 13.98 5.68 -13.78
C ARG A 20 13.55 6.39 -15.08
N GLY A 21 14.51 6.98 -15.77
CA GLY A 21 14.29 7.78 -16.99
C GLY A 21 13.93 9.24 -16.74
N LYS A 22 13.75 9.67 -15.48
CA LYS A 22 13.57 11.09 -15.11
C LYS A 22 14.82 11.69 -14.45
N LEU A 23 15.55 10.86 -13.72
CA LEU A 23 16.82 11.21 -13.08
C LEU A 23 17.98 10.48 -13.76
N SER A 24 19.20 10.98 -13.56
CA SER A 24 20.39 10.32 -14.08
C SER A 24 20.62 8.98 -13.37
N PRO A 25 21.25 7.99 -14.04
CA PRO A 25 21.56 6.70 -13.42
C PRO A 25 22.39 6.84 -12.15
N GLU A 26 23.36 7.76 -12.14
CA GLU A 26 24.26 7.99 -11.01
C GLU A 26 23.50 8.51 -9.78
N LEU A 27 22.51 9.38 -10.00
CA LEU A 27 21.67 9.87 -8.91
C LEU A 27 20.77 8.77 -8.35
N ILE A 28 20.24 7.88 -9.20
CA ILE A 28 19.44 6.73 -8.76
C ILE A 28 20.28 5.77 -7.91
N GLU A 29 21.50 5.44 -8.34
CA GLU A 29 22.40 4.59 -7.55
C GLU A 29 22.77 5.24 -6.22
N HIS A 30 23.07 6.55 -6.21
CA HIS A 30 23.34 7.25 -4.97
C HIS A 30 22.14 7.23 -4.01
N MET A 31 20.93 7.49 -4.51
CA MET A 31 19.69 7.40 -3.71
C MET A 31 19.45 5.99 -3.18
N ARG A 32 19.78 4.96 -3.97
CA ARG A 32 19.68 3.55 -3.58
C ARG A 32 20.61 3.23 -2.41
N GLU A 33 21.88 3.61 -2.51
CA GLU A 33 22.87 3.40 -1.46
C GLU A 33 22.47 4.11 -0.16
N GLU A 34 22.09 5.39 -0.24
CA GLU A 34 21.64 6.17 0.91
C GLU A 34 20.41 5.56 1.58
N ALA A 35 19.41 5.15 0.79
CA ALA A 35 18.19 4.53 1.32
C ALA A 35 18.48 3.19 2.02
N LEU A 36 19.33 2.34 1.44
CA LEU A 36 19.70 1.05 2.03
C LEU A 36 20.46 1.23 3.35
N VAL A 37 21.41 2.17 3.39
CA VAL A 37 22.13 2.49 4.63
C VAL A 37 21.17 3.07 5.66
N GLN A 38 20.34 4.05 5.29
CA GLN A 38 19.46 4.71 6.24
C GLN A 38 18.44 3.76 6.86
N MET A 39 17.85 2.88 6.06
CA MET A 39 16.82 1.94 6.52
C MET A 39 17.40 0.79 7.37
N SER A 40 18.67 0.44 7.18
CA SER A 40 19.34 -0.64 7.93
C SER A 40 20.05 -0.16 9.20
N THR A 41 20.49 1.10 9.25
CA THR A 41 21.31 1.62 10.36
C THR A 41 20.52 2.43 11.37
N HIS A 42 19.43 3.08 10.97
CA HIS A 42 18.65 3.88 11.91
C HIS A 42 17.67 3.00 12.70
N PRO A 43 17.57 3.19 14.03
CA PRO A 43 16.84 2.28 14.91
C PRO A 43 15.33 2.25 14.61
N TYR A 44 14.75 3.38 14.20
CA TYR A 44 13.31 3.46 13.91
C TYR A 44 12.92 2.74 12.61
N PRO A 45 13.55 3.01 11.44
CA PRO A 45 13.30 2.24 10.22
C PRO A 45 13.58 0.73 10.36
N ALA A 46 14.66 0.36 11.06
CA ALA A 46 14.99 -1.05 11.28
C ALA A 46 13.90 -1.77 12.10
N ALA A 47 13.38 -1.12 13.15
CA ALA A 47 12.27 -1.66 13.93
C ALA A 47 10.98 -1.79 13.10
N LEU A 48 10.71 -0.81 12.22
CA LEU A 48 9.55 -0.85 11.31
C LEU A 48 9.66 -2.04 10.34
N LEU A 49 10.83 -2.28 9.74
CA LEU A 49 11.08 -3.42 8.86
C LEU A 49 10.80 -4.75 9.58
N GLY A 50 11.31 -4.90 10.81
CA GLY A 50 11.02 -6.07 11.64
C GLY A 50 9.53 -6.27 11.93
N SER A 51 8.78 -5.20 12.18
CA SER A 51 7.33 -5.28 12.42
C SER A 51 6.51 -5.69 11.20
N ILE A 52 6.99 -5.38 9.99
CA ILE A 52 6.33 -5.75 8.73
C ILE A 52 6.55 -7.24 8.44
N GLN A 53 7.78 -7.73 8.62
CA GLN A 53 8.12 -9.14 8.37
C GLN A 53 7.43 -10.11 9.34
N GLN A 54 7.14 -9.67 10.58
CA GLN A 54 6.55 -10.53 11.61
C GLN A 54 5.03 -10.70 11.52
N ARG A 55 4.32 -10.09 10.56
CA ARG A 55 2.86 -10.26 10.49
C ARG A 55 2.49 -11.57 9.77
N PRO A 56 2.04 -12.61 10.48
CA PRO A 56 1.41 -13.74 9.82
C PRO A 56 0.18 -13.24 9.04
N PRO A 57 -0.15 -13.87 7.91
CA PRO A 57 -1.40 -13.57 7.23
C PRO A 57 -2.56 -13.75 8.22
N PRO A 58 -3.53 -12.83 8.25
CA PRO A 58 -4.68 -12.98 9.13
C PRO A 58 -5.45 -14.23 8.74
N ASP A 59 -5.72 -15.11 9.71
CA ASP A 59 -6.47 -16.35 9.49
C ASP A 59 -7.89 -16.07 8.98
N GLU A 60 -8.50 -14.96 9.45
CA GLU A 60 -9.84 -14.54 9.08
C GLU A 60 -9.91 -13.01 8.89
N SER A 61 -10.66 -12.58 7.88
CA SER A 61 -10.95 -11.16 7.61
C SER A 61 -12.33 -10.84 8.16
N HIS A 62 -12.42 -10.08 9.24
CA HIS A 62 -13.70 -9.64 9.79
C HIS A 62 -14.05 -8.23 9.32
N GLU A 63 -15.32 -8.02 8.96
CA GLU A 63 -15.86 -6.68 8.73
C GLU A 63 -15.99 -5.96 10.07
N ILE A 64 -15.10 -5.00 10.32
CA ILE A 64 -15.27 -4.07 11.44
C ILE A 64 -16.32 -3.05 11.02
N ALA A 65 -17.52 -3.14 11.60
CA ALA A 65 -18.51 -2.09 11.47
C ALA A 65 -17.87 -0.76 11.90
N ARG A 66 -17.76 0.19 10.98
CA ARG A 66 -17.42 1.56 11.35
C ARG A 66 -18.50 2.00 12.33
N GLY A 67 -18.12 2.31 13.57
CA GLY A 67 -19.03 2.77 14.61
C GLY A 67 -19.70 4.07 14.17
N GLY A 68 -20.82 3.94 13.46
CA GLY A 68 -21.78 5.00 13.24
C GLY A 68 -22.51 5.24 14.55
N ALA A 69 -22.62 6.51 14.93
CA ALA A 69 -23.48 6.99 16.01
C ALA A 69 -24.84 6.27 16.03
N PRO A 70 -25.48 6.09 17.20
CA PRO A 70 -26.70 5.32 17.33
C PRO A 70 -27.83 5.97 16.53
N GLY A 71 -28.03 5.49 15.31
CA GLY A 71 -29.18 5.77 14.47
C GLY A 71 -29.99 4.48 14.35
N SER A 72 -31.06 4.43 15.14
CA SER A 72 -32.31 3.70 14.91
C SER A 72 -32.22 2.32 14.24
N LYS A 73 -32.51 1.30 15.04
CA LYS A 73 -32.97 0.01 14.53
C LYS A 73 -34.23 0.20 13.67
N GLU A 74 -34.40 -0.72 12.72
CA GLU A 74 -35.61 -1.04 11.93
C GLU A 74 -35.74 -0.35 10.55
N GLU A 75 -35.26 -1.07 9.52
CA GLU A 75 -36.00 -1.52 8.32
C GLU A 75 -34.95 -2.05 7.32
N ALA A 76 -34.57 -3.32 7.36
CA ALA A 76 -35.27 -4.46 6.76
C ALA A 76 -35.63 -4.28 5.26
N GLU A 77 -34.98 -5.10 4.43
CA GLU A 77 -35.55 -5.68 3.20
C GLU A 77 -36.05 -4.75 2.09
N ARG A 78 -35.15 -4.34 1.19
CA ARG A 78 -35.29 -4.54 -0.28
C ARG A 78 -34.15 -3.87 -1.03
N GLY A 79 -33.53 -4.59 -1.97
CA GLY A 79 -32.64 -3.92 -2.90
C GLY A 79 -31.79 -4.76 -3.85
N ASP A 80 -32.10 -6.03 -4.10
CA ASP A 80 -31.61 -6.66 -5.33
C ASP A 80 -32.29 -5.97 -6.52
N ARG A 81 -31.58 -5.06 -7.18
CA ARG A 81 -31.75 -4.73 -8.60
C ARG A 81 -30.42 -4.39 -9.24
N ARG A 82 -29.78 -5.43 -9.77
CA ARG A 82 -29.01 -5.29 -11.01
C ARG A 82 -29.98 -4.80 -12.09
N GLU A 83 -29.96 -3.52 -12.44
CA GLU A 83 -30.55 -3.09 -13.71
C GLU A 83 -29.79 -1.91 -14.33
N SER A 84 -29.50 -2.11 -15.60
CA SER A 84 -28.75 -1.30 -16.54
C SER A 84 -29.26 0.12 -16.73
N GLY A 85 -28.34 1.09 -16.73
CA GLY A 85 -28.57 2.46 -17.19
C GLY A 85 -27.71 2.83 -18.39
N ARG A 86 -27.90 2.16 -19.54
CA ARG A 86 -27.33 2.59 -20.83
C ARG A 86 -28.08 3.84 -21.32
N ARG A 87 -27.28 4.82 -21.78
CA ARG A 87 -27.58 5.84 -22.82
C ARG A 87 -28.52 6.99 -22.44
N ARG A 88 -27.94 8.20 -22.26
CA ARG A 88 -28.46 9.42 -22.89
C ARG A 88 -27.31 10.26 -23.41
N GLY A 89 -27.18 10.30 -24.73
CA GLY A 89 -26.18 11.08 -25.44
C GLY A 89 -26.32 10.89 -26.94
N ARG A 90 -27.44 11.35 -27.53
CA ARG A 90 -27.51 11.65 -28.97
C ARG A 90 -28.74 12.49 -29.36
N LYS A 91 -28.41 13.67 -29.90
CA LYS A 91 -29.07 14.48 -30.94
C LYS A 91 -30.38 15.22 -30.64
N GLY A 92 -30.37 16.46 -31.13
CA GLY A 92 -31.49 17.35 -31.41
C GLY A 92 -30.93 18.72 -31.70
#